data_AF-V9VUU0-F1
#
_entry.id   AF-V9VUU0-F1
#
_cell.length_a   1.000
_cell.length_b   1.000
_cell.length_c   1.000
_cell.angle_alpha   90.00
_cell.angle_beta   90.00
_cell.angle_gamma   90.00
#
_symmetry.space_group_name_H-M   'P 1'
#
loop_
_entity.id
_entity.type
_entity.pdbx_description
1 polymer ?
#
loop_
_entity_poly.entity_id
_entity_poly.type
_entity_poly.pdbx_seq_one_letter_code
_entity_poly.pdbx_strand_id
1 'polypeptide(L)'
;MNTDNKEADDMTVPSDLETQARAQAADLSRKAKVAVADKVRDTADAAQSQAAREVQSTADAVGAAAEAFEPGTMQAQAAQVVAGHLEDAAHRVRALDVEQSLRDVSAFARRNPLLFLGGAALAGFAATRFLKASEQGSLDTDRTQMTREAGYGTS
;
A
#
# COMPACT_ATOMS: atom_id res chain seq x y z
N MET A 1 -40.49 -48.40 -21.63
CA MET A 1 -40.95 -48.17 -20.24
C MET A 1 -39.88 -48.78 -19.35
N ASN A 2 -39.13 -48.07 -18.52
CA ASN A 2 -39.19 -46.68 -18.08
C ASN A 2 -37.74 -46.19 -17.87
N THR A 3 -37.53 -44.90 -18.07
CA THR A 3 -36.34 -44.12 -17.70
C THR A 3 -36.18 -44.09 -16.18
N ASP A 4 -35.17 -43.34 -15.71
CA ASP A 4 -35.01 -42.83 -14.35
C ASP A 4 -34.09 -43.69 -13.46
N ASN A 5 -32.79 -43.39 -13.48
CA ASN A 5 -32.15 -42.60 -12.41
C ASN A 5 -30.61 -42.59 -12.60
N LYS A 6 -30.10 -41.68 -13.44
CA LYS A 6 -28.67 -41.32 -13.47
C LYS A 6 -28.57 -39.80 -13.47
N GLU A 7 -29.15 -39.19 -12.45
CA GLU A 7 -29.00 -37.77 -12.11
C GLU A 7 -28.58 -37.70 -10.65
N ALA A 8 -27.30 -37.44 -10.41
CA ALA A 8 -26.74 -36.72 -9.25
C ALA A 8 -25.20 -36.81 -9.31
N ASP A 9 -24.61 -36.41 -10.44
CA ASP A 9 -23.17 -36.16 -10.58
C ASP A 9 -22.95 -34.64 -10.80
N ASP A 10 -23.65 -33.82 -10.03
CA ASP A 10 -23.50 -32.37 -10.10
C ASP A 10 -23.68 -31.75 -8.71
N MET A 11 -22.78 -30.81 -8.40
CA MET A 11 -22.87 -29.79 -7.34
C MET A 11 -22.32 -30.02 -5.91
N THR A 12 -21.13 -30.61 -5.71
CA THR A 12 -20.38 -30.45 -4.43
C THR A 12 -18.99 -29.81 -4.54
N VAL A 13 -18.63 -29.29 -5.71
CA VAL A 13 -17.35 -28.57 -5.95
C VAL A 13 -17.17 -27.24 -5.17
N PRO A 14 -18.21 -26.45 -4.80
CA PRO A 14 -17.97 -25.16 -4.16
C PRO A 14 -17.45 -25.27 -2.72
N SER A 15 -17.83 -26.30 -1.97
CA SER A 15 -17.49 -26.45 -0.55
C SER A 15 -16.03 -26.82 -0.29
N ASP A 16 -15.44 -27.64 -1.16
CA ASP A 16 -14.04 -28.08 -0.99
C ASP A 16 -13.07 -26.96 -1.38
N LEU A 17 -13.37 -26.26 -2.47
CA LEU A 17 -12.60 -25.10 -2.91
C LEU A 17 -12.67 -23.97 -1.89
N GLU A 18 -13.85 -23.69 -1.33
CA GLU A 18 -14.01 -22.70 -0.28
C GLU A 18 -13.26 -23.09 1.00
N THR A 19 -13.33 -24.35 1.41
CA THR A 19 -12.64 -24.85 2.61
C THR A 19 -11.13 -24.76 2.44
N GLN A 20 -10.62 -25.14 1.26
CA GLN A 20 -9.19 -25.06 0.96
C GLN A 20 -8.72 -23.60 0.86
N ALA A 21 -9.48 -22.72 0.21
CA ALA A 21 -9.19 -21.30 0.14
C ALA A 21 -9.14 -20.65 1.52
N ARG A 22 -10.11 -20.97 2.40
CA ARG A 22 -10.13 -20.50 3.79
C ARG A 22 -8.94 -21.01 4.59
N ALA A 23 -8.54 -22.27 4.42
CA ALA A 23 -7.38 -22.84 5.08
C ALA A 23 -6.08 -22.15 4.65
N GLN A 24 -5.87 -21.95 3.35
CA GLN A 24 -4.71 -21.24 2.82
C GLN A 24 -4.67 -19.78 3.28
N ALA A 25 -5.81 -19.08 3.27
CA ALA A 25 -5.92 -17.71 3.75
C ALA A 25 -5.60 -17.62 5.25
N ALA A 26 -6.04 -18.58 6.06
CA ALA A 26 -5.74 -18.64 7.49
C ALA A 26 -4.25 -18.88 7.76
N ASP A 27 -3.62 -19.78 7.00
CA ASP A 27 -2.18 -20.05 7.12
C ASP A 27 -1.34 -18.86 6.69
N LEU A 28 -1.66 -18.24 5.56
CA LEU A 28 -0.98 -17.03 5.10
C LEU A 28 -1.13 -15.90 6.12
N SER A 29 -2.34 -15.71 6.66
CA SER A 29 -2.59 -14.71 7.69
C SER A 29 -1.77 -14.95 8.95
N ARG A 30 -1.65 -16.21 9.41
CA ARG A 30 -0.80 -16.57 10.56
C ARG A 30 0.66 -16.23 10.31
N LYS A 31 1.21 -16.65 9.17
CA LYS A 31 2.61 -16.40 8.80
C LYS A 31 2.90 -14.90 8.68
N ALA A 32 2.01 -14.15 8.05
CA ALA A 32 2.14 -12.70 7.91
C ALA A 32 2.14 -12.00 9.28
N LYS A 33 1.25 -12.39 10.19
CA LYS A 33 1.20 -11.82 11.55
C LYS A 33 2.51 -12.00 12.31
N VAL A 34 3.11 -13.19 12.26
CA VAL A 34 4.39 -13.45 12.95
C VAL A 34 5.52 -12.63 12.33
N ALA A 35 5.65 -12.65 11.00
CA ALA A 35 6.73 -11.93 10.30
C ALA A 35 6.67 -10.40 10.50
N VAL A 36 5.45 -9.85 10.60
CA VAL A 36 5.24 -8.42 10.80
C VAL A 36 5.39 -8.03 12.27
N ALA A 37 4.86 -8.82 13.21
CA ALA A 37 4.90 -8.50 14.64
C ALA A 37 6.33 -8.34 15.17
N ASP A 38 7.24 -9.21 14.75
CA ASP A 38 8.65 -9.17 15.18
C ASP A 38 9.40 -7.95 14.60
N LYS A 39 9.02 -7.49 13.40
CA LYS A 39 9.71 -6.39 12.71
C LYS A 39 9.15 -5.02 13.06
N VAL A 40 7.87 -4.95 13.43
CA VAL A 40 7.18 -3.69 13.73
C VAL A 40 7.69 -3.06 15.02
N ARG A 41 7.93 -3.84 16.07
CA ARG A 41 8.28 -3.27 17.40
C ARG A 41 9.59 -2.48 17.39
N ASP A 42 10.61 -2.96 16.69
CA ASP A 42 11.94 -2.31 16.69
C ASP A 42 12.09 -1.22 15.62
N THR A 43 11.22 -1.23 14.61
CA THR A 43 11.31 -0.30 13.46
C THR A 43 10.22 0.77 13.46
N ALA A 44 9.23 0.68 14.36
CA ALA A 44 8.06 1.56 14.37
C ALA A 44 8.44 3.03 14.54
N ASP A 45 9.24 3.40 15.54
CA ASP A 45 9.50 4.82 15.86
C ASP A 45 10.20 5.57 14.72
N ALA A 46 11.21 4.93 14.11
CA ALA A 46 11.94 5.50 12.99
C ALA A 46 11.06 5.58 11.73
N ALA A 47 10.29 4.54 11.45
CA ALA A 47 9.37 4.50 10.31
C ALA A 47 8.23 5.53 10.47
N GLN A 48 7.65 5.67 11.67
CA GLN A 48 6.62 6.65 11.99
C GLN A 48 7.14 8.07 11.84
N SER A 49 8.33 8.35 12.36
CA SER A 49 8.93 9.67 12.24
C SER A 49 9.19 10.05 10.77
N GLN A 50 9.65 9.10 9.96
CA GLN A 50 9.86 9.30 8.52
C GLN A 50 8.53 9.49 7.77
N ALA A 51 7.57 8.61 8.01
CA ALA A 51 6.25 8.69 7.39
C ALA A 51 5.52 9.99 7.75
N ALA A 52 5.55 10.41 9.01
CA ALA A 52 4.96 11.68 9.45
C ALA A 52 5.57 12.88 8.73
N ARG A 53 6.89 12.89 8.49
CA ARG A 53 7.56 13.95 7.72
C ARG A 53 7.13 13.96 6.26
N GLU A 54 7.03 12.79 5.62
CA GLU A 54 6.60 12.67 4.23
C GLU A 54 5.14 13.12 4.05
N VAL A 55 4.26 12.73 4.98
CA VAL A 55 2.85 13.15 4.98
C VAL A 55 2.75 14.67 5.19
N GLN A 56 3.49 15.24 6.14
CA GLN A 56 3.52 16.68 6.36
C GLN A 56 4.01 17.43 5.12
N SER A 57 5.13 17.00 4.53
CA SER A 57 5.67 17.61 3.30
C SER A 57 4.66 17.58 2.15
N THR A 58 3.89 16.50 2.04
CA THR A 58 2.81 16.39 1.06
C THR A 58 1.66 17.34 1.39
N ALA A 59 1.26 17.45 2.67
CA ALA A 59 0.24 18.40 3.11
C ALA A 59 0.65 19.84 2.78
N ASP A 60 1.90 20.21 3.06
CA ASP A 60 2.45 21.53 2.78
C ASP A 60 2.45 21.81 1.27
N ALA A 61 2.87 20.84 0.45
CA ALA A 61 2.87 20.97 -1.01
C ALA A 61 1.44 21.10 -1.58
N VAL A 62 0.48 20.34 -1.04
CA VAL A 62 -0.93 20.42 -1.41
C VAL A 62 -1.53 21.77 -0.97
N GLY A 63 -1.20 22.25 0.22
CA GLY A 63 -1.61 23.56 0.73
C GLY A 63 -1.08 24.69 -0.15
N ALA A 64 0.21 24.68 -0.48
CA ALA A 64 0.82 25.65 -1.39
C ALA A 64 0.20 25.60 -2.80
N ALA A 65 -0.14 24.42 -3.30
CA ALA A 65 -0.87 24.28 -4.56
C ALA A 65 -2.32 24.81 -4.45
N ALA A 66 -2.97 24.66 -3.29
CA ALA A 66 -4.29 25.21 -3.04
C ALA A 66 -4.29 26.74 -3.09
N GLU A 67 -3.24 27.38 -2.57
CA GLU A 67 -3.02 28.83 -2.64
C GLU A 67 -2.80 29.34 -4.07
N ALA A 68 -2.36 28.47 -4.98
CA ALA A 68 -2.22 28.80 -6.40
C ALA A 68 -3.55 28.79 -7.17
N PHE A 69 -4.63 28.25 -6.57
CA PHE A 69 -5.97 28.33 -7.16
C PHE A 69 -6.70 29.61 -6.76
N GLU A 70 -7.58 30.08 -7.64
CA GLU A 70 -8.40 31.27 -7.36
C GLU A 70 -9.24 31.04 -6.08
N PRO A 71 -9.18 31.96 -5.09
CA PRO A 71 -9.91 31.82 -3.83
C PRO A 71 -11.41 31.64 -4.06
N GLY A 72 -12.01 30.67 -3.38
CA GLY A 72 -13.45 30.39 -3.46
C GLY A 72 -13.87 29.38 -4.52
N THR A 73 -12.93 28.88 -5.34
CA THR A 73 -13.20 27.76 -6.26
C THR A 73 -13.41 26.44 -5.50
N MET A 74 -14.18 25.51 -6.08
CA MET A 74 -14.39 24.17 -5.50
C MET A 74 -13.07 23.41 -5.33
N GLN A 75 -12.12 23.63 -6.24
CA GLN A 75 -10.80 23.00 -6.23
C GLN A 75 -9.95 23.48 -5.06
N ALA A 76 -9.95 24.79 -4.79
CA ALA A 76 -9.25 25.37 -3.63
C ALA A 76 -9.80 24.81 -2.31
N GLN A 77 -11.13 24.75 -2.17
CA GLN A 77 -11.76 24.15 -0.97
C GLN A 77 -11.45 22.66 -0.84
N ALA A 78 -11.54 21.89 -1.93
CA ALA A 78 -11.21 20.47 -1.91
C ALA A 78 -9.75 20.24 -1.52
N ALA A 79 -8.82 21.02 -2.06
CA ALA A 79 -7.40 20.92 -1.72
C ALA A 79 -7.12 21.28 -0.26
N GLN A 80 -7.77 22.32 0.28
CA GLN A 80 -7.68 22.67 1.71
C GLN A 80 -8.22 21.57 2.63
N VAL A 81 -9.35 20.95 2.27
CA VAL A 81 -9.90 19.82 3.02
C VAL A 81 -8.93 18.65 3.02
N VAL A 82 -8.34 18.33 1.87
CA VAL A 82 -7.33 17.27 1.76
C VAL A 82 -6.08 17.60 2.57
N ALA A 83 -5.57 18.83 2.51
CA ALA A 83 -4.41 19.26 3.28
C ALA A 83 -4.65 19.12 4.79
N GLY A 84 -5.81 19.56 5.30
CA GLY A 84 -6.17 19.41 6.71
C GLY A 84 -6.25 17.94 7.15
N HIS A 85 -6.79 17.07 6.30
CA HIS A 85 -6.80 15.63 6.58
C HIS A 85 -5.39 15.00 6.57
N LEU A 86 -4.47 15.49 5.73
CA LEU A 86 -3.08 15.04 5.71
C LEU A 86 -2.31 15.51 6.94
N GLU A 87 -2.53 16.74 7.40
CA GLU A 87 -1.93 17.27 8.63
C GLU A 87 -2.37 16.46 9.87
N ASP A 88 -3.69 16.22 9.99
CA ASP A 88 -4.24 15.33 11.01
C ASP A 88 -3.64 13.92 10.93
N ALA A 89 -3.42 13.41 9.72
CA ALA A 89 -2.79 12.12 9.51
C ALA A 89 -1.32 12.13 9.96
N ALA A 90 -0.55 13.16 9.64
CA ALA A 90 0.85 13.30 10.07
C ALA A 90 0.98 13.29 11.60
N HIS A 91 0.06 13.98 12.29
CA HIS A 91 0.00 13.96 13.75
C HIS A 91 -0.35 12.57 14.31
N ARG A 92 -1.33 11.89 13.72
CA ARG A 92 -1.72 10.53 14.13
C ARG A 92 -0.62 9.50 13.87
N VAL A 93 0.12 9.62 12.77
CA VAL A 93 1.24 8.72 12.42
C VAL A 93 2.37 8.82 13.45
N ARG A 94 2.62 10.00 14.01
CA ARG A 94 3.63 10.21 15.06
C ARG A 94 3.26 9.57 16.39
N ALA A 95 1.96 9.44 16.68
CA ALA A 95 1.44 8.82 17.90
C ALA A 95 0.80 7.44 17.63
N LEU A 96 1.21 6.78 16.54
CA LEU A 96 0.52 5.61 16.03
C LEU A 96 0.82 4.40 16.93
N ASP A 97 -0.18 3.97 17.70
CA ASP A 97 -0.16 2.61 18.24
C ASP A 97 -0.58 1.66 17.10
N VAL A 98 0.41 0.91 16.59
CA VAL A 98 0.18 -0.03 15.48
C VAL A 98 -0.81 -1.12 15.87
N GLU A 99 -0.80 -1.55 17.13
CA GLU A 99 -1.68 -2.61 17.62
C GLU A 99 -3.12 -2.11 17.70
N GLN A 100 -3.33 -0.87 18.14
CA GLN A 100 -4.64 -0.22 18.13
C GLN A 100 -5.13 0.04 16.70
N SER A 101 -4.26 0.52 15.83
CA SER A 101 -4.59 0.80 14.42
C SER A 101 -5.02 -0.48 13.68
N LEU A 102 -4.37 -1.62 13.95
CA LEU A 102 -4.77 -2.91 13.38
C LEU A 102 -6.16 -3.35 13.84
N ARG A 103 -6.55 -3.05 15.10
CA ARG A 103 -7.90 -3.33 15.60
C ARG A 103 -8.94 -2.48 14.87
N ASP A 104 -8.66 -1.19 14.66
CA ASP A 104 -9.56 -0.27 13.96
C ASP A 104 -9.73 -0.65 12.50
N VAL A 105 -8.64 -1.00 11.82
CA VAL A 105 -8.67 -1.53 10.44
C VAL A 105 -9.50 -2.81 10.37
N SER A 106 -9.38 -3.72 11.34
CA SER A 106 -10.19 -4.94 11.38
C SER A 106 -11.68 -4.65 11.55
N ALA A 107 -12.02 -3.69 12.42
CA ALA A 107 -13.40 -3.25 12.60
C ALA A 107 -13.97 -2.62 11.33
N PHE A 108 -13.19 -1.77 10.64
CA PHE A 108 -13.55 -1.18 9.36
C PHE A 108 -13.77 -2.25 8.28
N ALA A 109 -12.86 -3.22 8.16
CA ALA A 109 -12.94 -4.29 7.17
C ALA A 109 -14.21 -5.13 7.33
N ARG A 110 -14.62 -5.41 8.57
CA ARG A 110 -15.87 -6.13 8.86
C ARG A 110 -17.11 -5.31 8.53
N ARG A 111 -17.04 -3.99 8.69
CA ARG A 111 -18.17 -3.07 8.43
C ARG A 111 -18.34 -2.77 6.94
N ASN A 112 -17.25 -2.71 6.18
CA ASN A 112 -17.25 -2.39 4.75
C ASN A 112 -16.36 -3.37 3.97
N PRO A 113 -16.78 -4.64 3.82
CA PRO A 113 -15.93 -5.68 3.21
C PRO A 113 -15.57 -5.37 1.75
N LEU A 114 -16.49 -4.77 0.97
CA LEU A 114 -16.22 -4.40 -0.42
C LEU A 114 -15.14 -3.31 -0.54
N LEU A 115 -15.19 -2.28 0.29
CA LEU A 115 -14.18 -1.22 0.30
C LEU A 115 -12.81 -1.76 0.73
N PHE A 116 -12.79 -2.64 1.73
CA PHE A 116 -11.55 -3.26 2.18
C PHE A 116 -10.92 -4.14 1.11
N LEU A 117 -11.71 -5.02 0.46
CA LEU A 117 -11.21 -5.89 -0.60
C LEU A 117 -10.73 -5.09 -1.82
N GLY A 118 -11.48 -4.07 -2.23
CA GLY A 118 -11.08 -3.18 -3.32
C GLY A 118 -9.78 -2.43 -3.00
N GLY A 119 -9.68 -1.85 -1.80
CA GLY A 119 -8.49 -1.16 -1.33
C GLY A 119 -7.27 -2.08 -1.21
N ALA A 120 -7.45 -3.29 -0.65
CA ALA A 120 -6.38 -4.26 -0.49
C ALA A 120 -5.86 -4.77 -1.84
N ALA A 121 -6.74 -5.00 -2.82
CA ALA A 121 -6.35 -5.39 -4.17
C ALA A 121 -5.50 -4.30 -4.85
N LEU A 122 -5.95 -3.04 -4.78
CA LEU A 122 -5.22 -1.91 -5.34
C LEU A 122 -3.87 -1.70 -4.65
N ALA A 123 -3.83 -1.78 -3.31
CA ALA A 123 -2.60 -1.66 -2.55
C ALA A 123 -1.60 -2.80 -2.87
N GLY A 124 -2.08 -4.04 -3.02
CA GLY A 124 -1.25 -5.18 -3.42
C GLY A 124 -0.67 -5.03 -4.83
N PHE A 125 -1.45 -4.50 -5.77
CA PHE A 125 -0.97 -4.18 -7.12
C PHE A 125 0.05 -3.03 -7.10
N ALA A 126 -0.21 -1.96 -6.35
CA ALA A 126 0.72 -0.85 -6.20
C ALA A 126 2.05 -1.31 -5.57
N ALA A 127 1.99 -2.16 -4.55
CA ALA A 127 3.16 -2.74 -3.91
C ALA A 127 4.00 -3.57 -4.90
N THR A 128 3.38 -4.43 -5.69
CA THR A 128 4.10 -5.20 -6.72
C THR A 128 4.69 -4.29 -7.80
N ARG A 129 3.98 -3.23 -8.20
CA ARG A 129 4.49 -2.24 -9.15
C ARG A 129 5.69 -1.46 -8.59
N PHE A 130 5.67 -1.10 -7.31
CA PHE A 130 6.75 -0.41 -6.62
C PHE A 130 7.99 -1.29 -6.49
N LEU A 131 7.82 -2.55 -6.06
CA LEU A 131 8.92 -3.52 -6.00
C LEU A 131 9.60 -3.69 -7.36
N LYS A 132 8.80 -3.85 -8.44
CA LYS A 132 9.32 -3.94 -9.82
C LYS A 132 10.00 -2.64 -10.29
N ALA A 133 9.52 -1.47 -9.84
CA ALA A 133 10.13 -0.18 -10.14
C ALA A 133 11.50 -0.04 -9.47
N SER A 134 11.57 -0.48 -8.20
CA SER A 134 12.78 -0.38 -7.38
C SER A 134 13.93 -1.24 -7.93
N GLU A 135 13.63 -2.35 -8.61
CA GLU A 135 14.67 -3.17 -9.26
C GLU A 135 15.28 -2.50 -10.50
N GLN A 136 14.55 -1.59 -11.16
CA GLN A 136 15.04 -0.90 -12.36
C GLN A 136 15.84 0.38 -12.06
N GLY A 137 15.79 0.87 -10.81
CA GLY A 137 16.52 2.07 -10.38
C GLY A 137 18.02 1.87 -10.13
N SER A 138 18.53 0.64 -10.20
CA SER A 138 19.92 0.31 -9.82
C SER A 138 20.86 0.03 -10.99
N LEU A 139 20.45 0.29 -12.25
CA LEU A 139 21.24 -0.02 -13.46
C LEU A 139 21.76 1.21 -14.24
N ASP A 140 21.66 2.43 -13.69
CA ASP A 140 22.09 3.66 -14.35
C ASP A 140 23.08 4.49 -13.50
N THR A 141 24.05 3.82 -12.88
CA THR A 141 25.23 4.48 -12.27
C THR A 141 26.49 3.70 -12.62
N ASP A 142 26.70 3.42 -13.91
CA ASP A 142 27.99 2.92 -14.40
C ASP A 142 28.28 3.33 -15.86
N ARG A 143 27.91 4.56 -16.25
CA ARG A 143 28.15 5.10 -17.60
C ARG A 143 28.66 6.54 -17.58
N THR A 144 29.61 6.87 -16.69
CA THR A 144 30.25 8.20 -16.70
C THR A 144 31.75 8.18 -16.42
N GLN A 145 32.43 7.04 -16.55
CA GLN A 145 33.89 6.95 -16.37
C GLN A 145 34.61 6.23 -17.52
N MET A 146 34.31 6.51 -18.79
CA MET A 146 35.16 6.03 -19.90
C MET A 146 35.21 7.00 -21.10
N THR A 147 35.37 8.31 -20.87
CA THR A 147 35.73 9.27 -21.96
C THR A 147 36.51 10.47 -21.41
N ARG A 148 37.59 10.21 -20.68
CA ARG A 148 38.65 11.21 -20.42
C ARG A 148 39.99 10.50 -20.32
N GLU A 149 40.51 10.01 -21.44
CA GLU A 149 41.93 9.62 -21.59
C GLU A 149 42.19 9.15 -23.03
N ALA A 150 42.31 10.10 -23.97
CA ALA A 150 43.00 9.91 -25.26
C ALA A 150 43.09 11.27 -25.96
N GLY A 151 43.88 12.17 -25.41
CA GLY A 151 44.02 13.52 -25.94
C GLY A 151 45.26 14.22 -25.42
N TYR A 152 46.42 13.56 -25.45
CA TYR A 152 47.72 14.22 -25.30
C TYR A 152 48.77 13.44 -26.09
N GLY A 153 49.24 14.04 -27.19
CA GLY A 153 50.27 13.53 -28.07
C GLY A 153 50.73 14.66 -28.98
N THR A 154 51.35 15.67 -28.38
CA THR A 154 52.06 16.75 -29.05
C THR A 154 53.53 16.37 -29.22
N SER A 155 54.05 16.72 -30.39
CA SER A 155 55.45 16.71 -30.86
C SER A 155 55.99 15.39 -31.39
#